data_AF-A0A6G0UBL0-F1
#
_entry.id   AF-A0A6G0UBL0-F1
#
_cell.length_a   1.000
_cell.length_b   1.000
_cell.length_c   1.000
_cell.angle_alpha   90.00
_cell.angle_beta   90.00
_cell.angle_gamma   90.00
#
_symmetry.space_group_name_H-M   'P 1'
#
loop_
_entity.id
_entity.type
_entity.pdbx_description
1 polymer ?
#
loop_
_entity_poly.entity_id
_entity_poly.type
_entity_poly.pdbx_seq_one_letter_code
_entity_poly.pdbx_strand_id
1 'polypeptide(L)'
;MAPFCIVLAVILVILQTVISSYLKRRGTDDAEVAGDASKIVTESIENVKTIQALTRQREILEDFRLASILPHRRSITRGLFQSLSYAISTSYSSFNFFASYMFGLWLCLNDFSSPFIVFQVIEALNMAAMIISTSASYFPEYIKARISAGLMFRMMRENPKIDNLSQSGVLAPIEGNIQLQHVRFAYPNGMKYMTLNGLNLEAKYGQTVAIVGASGCGKSTVIQLIERFYDILGGTLRIDGQDIRQINVRHLRSSIALVGQEPTLFNLSIRENIGYGLESVPMEKIKAAAKLANID
;
A
#
# COMPACT_ATOMS: atom_id res chain seq x y z
N MET A 1 32.67 23.91 42.19
CA MET A 1 31.26 23.84 41.74
C MET A 1 31.12 23.58 40.23
N ALA A 2 31.81 24.31 39.35
CA ALA A 2 31.81 24.03 37.89
C ALA A 2 32.12 22.56 37.47
N PRO A 3 33.10 21.84 38.05
CA PRO A 3 33.35 20.45 37.69
C PRO A 3 32.20 19.50 38.07
N PHE A 4 31.47 19.79 39.15
CA PHE A 4 30.32 19.00 39.57
C PHE A 4 29.16 19.13 38.57
N CYS A 5 28.92 20.33 38.05
CA CYS A 5 27.89 20.56 37.03
C CYS A 5 28.21 19.85 35.71
N ILE A 6 29.49 19.87 35.29
CA ILE A 6 29.93 19.18 34.07
C ILE A 6 29.77 17.66 34.21
N VAL A 7 30.17 17.10 35.36
CA VAL A 7 30.02 15.65 35.62
C VAL A 7 28.54 15.25 35.61
N LEU A 8 27.65 16.01 36.26
CA LEU A 8 26.22 15.71 36.26
C LEU A 8 25.61 15.80 34.86
N ALA A 9 25.98 16.81 34.07
CA ALA A 9 25.53 16.97 32.70
C ALA A 9 25.94 15.78 31.81
N VAL A 10 27.19 15.32 31.92
CA VAL A 10 27.69 14.16 31.16
C VAL A 10 26.93 12.88 31.56
N ILE A 11 26.66 12.67 32.85
CA ILE A 11 25.90 11.51 33.34
C ILE A 11 24.47 11.51 32.75
N LEU A 12 23.80 12.67 32.75
CA LEU A 12 22.44 12.79 32.21
C LEU A 12 22.39 12.52 30.70
N VAL A 13 23.38 12.98 29.93
CA VAL A 13 23.47 12.73 28.48
C VAL A 13 23.70 11.25 28.18
N ILE A 14 24.58 10.58 28.93
CA ILE A 14 24.81 9.13 28.78
C ILE A 14 23.53 8.36 29.10
N LEU A 15 22.84 8.72 30.19
CA LEU A 15 21.60 8.06 30.57
C LEU A 15 20.50 8.24 29.50
N GLN A 16 20.34 9.46 28.98
CA GLN A 16 19.37 9.78 27.93
C GLN A 16 19.65 9.01 26.63
N THR A 17 20.90 8.93 26.20
CA THR A 17 21.30 8.22 24.96
C THR A 17 21.07 6.71 25.08
N VAL A 18 21.38 6.12 26.23
CA VAL A 18 21.11 4.70 26.50
C VAL A 18 19.60 4.41 26.45
N ILE A 19 18.77 5.17 27.15
CA ILE A 19 17.31 4.96 27.17
C ILE A 19 16.70 5.16 25.78
N SER A 20 17.13 6.19 25.05
CA SER A 20 16.63 6.48 23.69
C SER A 20 17.00 5.39 22.68
N SER A 21 18.23 4.86 22.78
CA SER A 21 18.68 3.76 21.91
C SER A 21 17.93 2.45 22.20
N TYR A 22 17.63 2.18 23.48
CA TYR A 22 16.82 1.05 23.90
C TYR A 22 15.38 1.15 23.36
N LEU A 23 14.74 2.31 23.52
CA LEU A 23 13.39 2.58 22.98
C LEU A 23 13.33 2.42 21.46
N LYS A 24 14.34 2.90 20.73
CA LYS A 24 14.41 2.79 19.27
C LYS A 24 14.52 1.34 18.80
N ARG A 25 15.35 0.52 19.46
CA ARG A 25 15.50 -0.91 19.14
C ARG A 25 14.21 -1.70 19.42
N ARG A 26 13.56 -1.42 20.55
CA ARG A 26 12.30 -2.10 20.92
C ARG A 26 11.11 -1.69 20.06
N GLY A 27 11.14 -0.50 19.47
CA GLY A 27 10.05 0.04 18.67
C GLY A 27 9.70 -0.79 17.44
N THR A 28 10.67 -1.47 16.82
CA THR A 28 10.41 -2.38 15.69
C THR A 28 9.67 -3.63 16.13
N ASP A 29 10.10 -4.24 17.24
CA ASP A 29 9.52 -5.47 17.78
C ASP A 29 8.09 -5.22 18.31
N ASP A 30 7.84 -4.03 18.85
CA ASP A 30 6.51 -3.60 19.28
C ASP A 30 5.56 -3.41 18.08
N ALA A 31 6.08 -2.90 16.95
CA ALA A 31 5.29 -2.71 15.73
C ALA A 31 4.93 -4.05 15.07
N GLU A 32 5.85 -5.02 15.06
CA GLU A 32 5.61 -6.37 14.54
C GLU A 32 4.53 -7.10 15.36
N VAL A 33 4.62 -7.06 16.69
CA VAL A 33 3.63 -7.67 17.59
C VAL A 33 2.25 -7.01 17.50
N ALA A 34 2.18 -5.72 17.18
CA ALA A 34 0.91 -5.05 16.90
C ALA A 34 0.30 -5.45 15.54
N GLY A 35 1.11 -6.00 14.63
CA GLY A 35 0.68 -6.44 13.31
C GLY A 35 -0.34 -7.57 13.35
N ASP A 36 -0.19 -8.53 14.27
CA ASP A 36 -1.08 -9.69 14.40
C ASP A 36 -2.52 -9.27 14.73
N ALA A 37 -2.71 -8.36 15.68
CA ALA A 37 -4.03 -7.84 16.03
C ALA A 37 -4.67 -7.08 14.85
N SER A 38 -3.87 -6.32 14.10
CA SER A 38 -4.35 -5.63 12.89
C SER A 38 -4.79 -6.61 11.81
N LYS A 39 -4.03 -7.69 11.61
CA LYS A 39 -4.35 -8.73 10.63
C LYS A 39 -5.69 -9.40 10.92
N ILE A 40 -5.95 -9.76 12.18
CA ILE A 40 -7.23 -10.35 12.62
C ILE A 40 -8.40 -9.40 12.27
N VAL A 41 -8.26 -8.10 12.53
CA VAL A 41 -9.30 -7.11 12.22
C VAL A 41 -9.53 -6.99 10.72
N THR A 42 -8.47 -6.88 9.92
CA THR A 42 -8.57 -6.79 8.47
C THR A 42 -9.27 -8.01 7.87
N GLU A 43 -8.84 -9.21 8.26
CA GLU A 43 -9.44 -10.47 7.82
C GLU A 43 -10.92 -10.59 8.25
N SER A 44 -11.24 -10.10 9.45
CA SER A 44 -12.61 -10.11 9.98
C SER A 44 -13.55 -9.17 9.23
N ILE A 45 -13.06 -7.99 8.83
CA ILE A 45 -13.85 -7.02 8.06
C ILE A 45 -14.11 -7.55 6.64
N GLU A 46 -13.06 -8.09 6.00
CA GLU A 46 -13.16 -8.68 4.66
C GLU A 46 -14.15 -9.86 4.63
N ASN A 47 -14.19 -10.66 5.70
CA ASN A 47 -14.99 -11.89 5.78
C ASN A 47 -16.18 -11.80 6.74
N VAL A 48 -16.71 -10.60 7.00
CA VAL A 48 -17.76 -10.37 8.01
C VAL A 48 -19.00 -11.24 7.81
N LYS A 49 -19.43 -11.45 6.56
CA LYS A 49 -20.59 -12.29 6.23
C LYS A 49 -20.35 -13.76 6.59
N THR A 50 -19.14 -14.27 6.33
CA THR A 50 -18.74 -15.64 6.66
C THR A 50 -18.75 -15.86 8.16
N ILE A 51 -18.22 -14.89 8.92
CA ILE A 51 -18.19 -14.93 10.38
C ILE A 51 -19.62 -14.94 10.95
N GLN A 52 -20.49 -14.10 10.39
CA GLN A 52 -21.90 -14.04 10.78
C GLN A 52 -22.63 -15.35 10.47
N ALA A 53 -22.42 -15.91 9.28
CA ALA A 53 -23.01 -17.19 8.87
C ALA A 53 -22.56 -18.35 9.78
N LEU A 54 -21.29 -18.36 10.19
CA LEU A 54 -20.75 -19.37 11.10
C LEU A 54 -21.02 -19.07 12.58
N THR A 55 -21.63 -17.93 12.90
CA THR A 55 -21.92 -17.48 14.28
C THR A 55 -20.71 -17.48 15.22
N ARG A 56 -19.51 -17.15 14.69
CA ARG A 56 -18.22 -17.16 15.40
C ARG A 56 -17.72 -15.78 15.86
N GLN A 57 -18.60 -14.80 16.01
CA GLN A 57 -18.20 -13.44 16.40
C GLN A 57 -17.47 -13.40 17.75
N ARG A 58 -17.87 -14.23 18.72
CA ARG A 58 -17.28 -14.26 20.05
C ARG A 58 -15.84 -14.78 20.04
N GLU A 59 -15.59 -15.84 19.29
CA GLU A 59 -14.26 -16.46 19.16
C GLU A 59 -13.26 -15.46 18.55
N ILE A 60 -13.65 -14.78 17.48
CA ILE A 60 -12.80 -13.76 16.84
C ILE A 60 -12.55 -12.56 17.76
N LEU A 61 -13.54 -12.17 18.55
CA LEU A 61 -13.36 -11.12 19.55
C LEU A 61 -12.38 -11.54 20.65
N GLU A 62 -12.41 -12.80 21.06
CA GLU A 62 -11.46 -13.37 22.02
C GLU A 62 -10.05 -13.45 21.43
N ASP A 63 -9.90 -13.89 20.19
CA ASP A 63 -8.62 -13.91 19.47
C ASP A 63 -8.01 -12.52 19.35
N PHE A 64 -8.82 -11.52 18.96
CA PHE A 64 -8.39 -10.13 18.92
C PHE A 64 -7.98 -9.61 20.30
N ARG A 65 -8.74 -9.97 21.35
CA ARG A 65 -8.42 -9.59 22.73
C ARG A 65 -7.10 -10.20 23.17
N LEU A 66 -6.87 -11.48 22.92
CA LEU A 66 -5.63 -12.18 23.26
C LEU A 66 -4.44 -11.59 22.52
N ALA A 67 -4.58 -11.35 21.20
CA ALA A 67 -3.56 -10.71 20.39
C ALA A 67 -3.25 -9.27 20.85
N SER A 68 -4.22 -8.55 21.42
CA SER A 68 -4.06 -7.16 21.87
C SER A 68 -3.43 -7.00 23.25
N ILE A 69 -3.43 -8.04 24.11
CA ILE A 69 -2.88 -7.95 25.48
C ILE A 69 -1.39 -7.65 25.47
N LEU A 70 -0.62 -8.33 24.61
CA LEU A 70 0.83 -8.16 24.54
C LEU A 70 1.23 -6.77 24.02
N PRO A 71 0.69 -6.26 22.89
CA PRO A 71 0.87 -4.88 22.45
C PRO A 71 0.51 -3.86 23.54
N HIS A 72 -0.62 -4.07 24.24
CA HIS A 72 -1.07 -3.15 25.29
C HIS A 72 -0.09 -3.08 26.47
N ARG A 73 0.36 -4.23 26.98
CA ARG A 73 1.35 -4.28 28.06
C ARG A 73 2.69 -3.66 27.65
N ARG A 74 3.16 -3.97 26.43
CA ARG A 74 4.38 -3.37 25.88
C ARG A 74 4.25 -1.86 25.76
N SER A 75 3.12 -1.37 25.26
CA SER A 75 2.81 0.06 25.16
C SER A 75 2.88 0.77 26.52
N ILE A 76 2.30 0.18 27.57
CA ILE A 76 2.41 0.75 28.94
C ILE A 76 3.86 0.82 29.40
N THR A 77 4.62 -0.28 29.27
CA THR A 77 6.04 -0.29 29.69
C THR A 77 6.87 0.70 28.89
N ARG A 78 6.63 0.80 27.58
CA ARG A 78 7.27 1.79 26.71
C ARG A 78 6.92 3.20 27.12
N GLY A 79 5.66 3.46 27.47
CA GLY A 79 5.20 4.74 27.99
C GLY A 79 5.95 5.15 29.26
N LEU A 80 6.20 4.22 30.19
CA LEU A 80 7.00 4.50 31.39
C LEU A 80 8.45 4.88 31.05
N PHE A 81 9.10 4.12 30.16
CA PHE A 81 10.46 4.46 29.72
C PHE A 81 10.53 5.78 28.95
N GLN A 82 9.51 6.08 28.13
CA GLN A 82 9.42 7.34 27.40
C GLN A 82 9.21 8.52 28.35
N SER A 83 8.34 8.39 29.34
CA SER A 83 8.15 9.40 30.40
C SER A 83 9.43 9.62 31.20
N LEU A 84 10.15 8.56 31.56
CA LEU A 84 11.44 8.66 32.23
C LEU A 84 12.48 9.39 31.36
N SER A 85 12.57 9.02 30.07
CA SER A 85 13.45 9.69 29.11
C SER A 85 13.11 11.17 28.98
N TYR A 86 11.82 11.53 28.94
CA TYR A 86 11.35 12.90 28.86
C TYR A 86 11.68 13.69 30.13
N ALA A 87 11.49 13.10 31.31
CA ALA A 87 11.85 13.69 32.59
C ALA A 87 13.35 13.99 32.66
N ILE A 88 14.21 13.02 32.32
CA ILE A 88 15.68 13.18 32.29
C ILE A 88 16.08 14.30 31.31
N SER A 89 15.45 14.35 30.12
CA SER A 89 15.74 15.38 29.11
C SER A 89 15.36 16.78 29.60
N THR A 90 14.19 16.91 30.25
CA THR A 90 13.72 18.19 30.78
C THR A 90 14.57 18.64 31.97
N SER A 91 14.93 17.73 32.88
CA SER A 91 15.83 18.01 34.00
C SER A 91 17.23 18.43 33.52
N TYR A 92 17.75 17.81 32.47
CA TYR A 92 19.02 18.20 31.84
C TYR A 92 18.97 19.65 31.33
N SER A 93 17.91 20.04 30.61
CA SER A 93 17.73 21.41 30.14
C SER A 93 17.66 22.42 31.29
N SER A 94 16.89 22.12 32.34
CA SER A 94 16.80 22.99 33.52
C SER A 94 18.14 23.12 34.25
N PHE A 95 18.92 22.05 34.35
CA PHE A 95 20.24 22.09 34.98
C PHE A 95 21.26 22.84 34.13
N ASN A 96 21.21 22.69 32.81
CA ASN A 96 22.05 23.46 31.88
C ASN A 96 21.75 24.96 31.99
N PHE A 97 20.48 25.34 32.11
CA PHE A 97 20.07 26.72 32.36
C PHE A 97 20.64 27.23 33.68
N PHE A 98 20.44 26.50 34.78
CA PHE A 98 20.98 26.86 36.09
C PHE A 98 22.50 27.06 36.06
N ALA A 99 23.25 26.14 35.46
CA ALA A 99 24.71 26.23 35.34
C ALA A 99 25.15 27.45 34.51
N SER A 100 24.46 27.73 33.40
CA SER A 100 24.75 28.86 32.51
C SER A 100 24.53 30.21 33.20
N TYR A 101 23.42 30.37 33.92
CA TYR A 101 23.16 31.59 34.69
C TYR A 101 24.07 31.74 35.91
N MET A 102 24.43 30.65 36.59
CA MET A 102 25.41 30.71 37.68
C MET A 102 26.78 31.22 37.19
N PHE A 103 27.25 30.69 36.05
CA PHE A 103 28.50 31.15 35.45
C PHE A 103 28.38 32.60 34.94
N GLY A 104 27.25 32.94 34.34
CA GLY A 104 26.91 34.30 33.94
C GLY A 104 26.93 35.30 35.11
N LEU A 105 26.38 34.92 36.26
CA LEU A 105 26.40 35.74 37.47
C LEU A 105 27.83 35.94 37.99
N TRP A 106 28.65 34.89 37.96
CA TRP A 106 30.06 35.00 38.33
C TRP A 106 30.83 35.96 37.41
N LEU A 107 30.56 35.97 36.10
CA LEU A 107 31.15 36.94 35.16
C LEU A 107 30.74 38.38 35.48
N CYS A 108 29.47 38.61 35.82
CA CYS A 108 28.97 39.94 36.21
C CYS A 108 29.58 40.43 37.52
N LEU A 109 29.74 39.55 38.52
CA LEU A 109 30.29 39.93 39.84
C LEU A 109 31.78 40.29 39.81
N ASN A 110 32.52 39.86 38.79
CA ASN A 110 33.94 40.20 38.61
C ASN A 110 34.15 41.32 37.56
N ASP A 111 33.09 42.06 37.19
CA ASP A 111 33.11 43.14 36.20
C ASP A 111 33.64 42.75 34.80
N PHE A 112 33.62 41.46 34.44
CA PHE A 112 34.05 41.01 33.12
C PHE A 112 33.01 41.27 32.02
N SER A 113 31.72 41.30 32.38
CA SER A 113 30.60 41.42 31.44
C SER A 113 29.38 42.12 32.06
N SER A 114 28.59 42.79 31.21
CA SER A 114 27.29 43.37 31.60
C SER A 114 26.20 42.28 31.71
N PRO A 115 25.26 42.37 32.68
CA PRO A 115 24.12 41.45 32.78
C PRO A 115 23.31 41.31 31.49
N PHE A 116 23.20 42.39 30.71
CA PHE A 116 22.48 42.39 29.44
C PHE A 116 23.14 41.45 28.40
N ILE A 117 24.46 41.52 28.27
CA ILE A 117 25.23 40.72 27.30
C ILE A 117 25.15 39.23 27.67
N VAL A 118 25.27 38.92 28.97
CA VAL A 118 25.19 37.55 29.47
C VAL A 118 23.80 36.95 29.18
N PHE A 119 22.73 37.67 29.48
CA PHE A 119 21.37 37.24 29.17
C PHE A 119 21.16 37.03 27.66
N GLN A 120 21.60 37.99 26.84
CA GLN A 120 21.47 37.93 25.38
C GLN A 120 22.16 36.69 24.78
N VAL A 121 23.39 36.38 25.21
CA VAL A 121 24.14 35.24 24.70
C VAL A 121 23.49 33.91 25.11
N ILE A 122 23.05 33.78 26.37
CA ILE A 122 22.40 32.56 26.86
C ILE A 122 21.08 32.30 26.11
N GLU A 123 20.22 33.31 25.98
CA GLU A 123 18.95 33.17 25.26
C GLU A 123 19.15 32.89 23.76
N ALA A 124 20.11 33.55 23.12
CA ALA A 124 20.43 33.30 21.71
C ALA A 124 20.89 31.85 21.47
N LEU A 125 21.73 31.31 22.36
CA LEU A 125 22.19 29.91 22.30
C LEU A 125 21.04 28.93 22.55
N ASN A 126 20.14 29.23 23.49
CA ASN A 126 18.96 28.41 23.77
C ASN A 126 18.02 28.35 22.57
N MET A 127 17.70 29.49 21.95
CA MET A 127 16.89 29.52 20.73
C MET A 127 17.55 28.72 19.59
N ALA A 128 18.85 28.88 19.39
CA ALA A 128 19.58 28.13 18.35
C ALA A 128 19.51 26.62 18.60
N ALA A 129 19.75 26.18 19.84
CA ALA A 129 19.68 24.76 20.21
C ALA A 129 18.26 24.19 20.05
N MET A 130 17.22 24.95 20.41
CA MET A 130 15.83 24.54 20.24
C MET A 130 15.47 24.35 18.76
N ILE A 131 15.86 25.28 17.88
CA ILE A 131 15.61 25.20 16.44
C ILE A 131 16.32 23.98 15.83
N ILE A 132 17.56 23.70 16.24
CA ILE A 132 18.29 22.52 15.77
C ILE A 132 17.60 21.23 16.24
N SER A 133 17.15 21.18 17.49
CA SER A 133 16.47 20.01 18.06
C SER A 133 15.14 19.72 17.36
N THR A 134 14.31 20.76 17.17
CA THR A 134 13.04 20.60 16.44
C THR A 134 13.29 20.22 14.98
N SER A 135 14.27 20.83 14.31
CA SER A 135 14.64 20.46 12.93
C SER A 135 15.13 19.02 12.82
N ALA A 136 15.96 18.57 13.76
CA ALA A 136 16.46 17.19 13.81
C ALA A 136 15.32 16.17 13.98
N SER A 137 14.26 16.53 14.72
CA SER A 137 13.07 15.67 14.89
C SER A 137 12.31 15.40 13.57
N TYR A 138 12.43 16.28 12.57
CA TYR A 138 11.79 16.10 11.26
C TYR A 138 12.61 15.24 10.29
N PHE A 139 13.88 15.00 10.57
CA PHE A 139 14.78 14.25 9.68
C PHE A 139 14.28 12.82 9.39
N PRO A 140 13.78 12.04 10.37
CA PRO A 140 13.18 10.73 10.09
C PRO A 140 11.98 10.81 9.13
N GLU A 141 11.16 11.86 9.23
CA GLU A 141 9.99 12.02 8.37
C GLU A 141 10.36 12.41 6.95
N TYR A 142 11.42 13.19 6.77
CA TYR A 142 12.01 13.43 5.46
C TYR A 142 12.48 12.12 4.80
N ILE A 143 13.15 11.23 5.56
CA ILE A 143 13.58 9.92 5.04
C ILE A 143 12.38 9.08 4.61
N LYS A 144 11.34 8.97 5.45
CA LYS A 144 10.12 8.22 5.10
C LYS A 144 9.46 8.78 3.85
N ALA A 145 9.29 10.11 3.77
CA ALA A 145 8.71 10.77 2.60
C ALA A 145 9.50 10.48 1.33
N ARG A 146 10.83 10.51 1.39
CA ARG A 146 11.71 10.18 0.25
C ARG A 146 11.55 8.73 -0.21
N ILE A 147 11.44 7.77 0.72
CA ILE A 147 11.24 6.35 0.39
C ILE A 147 9.87 6.15 -0.28
N SER A 148 8.81 6.69 0.31
CA SER A 148 7.46 6.62 -0.24
C SER A 148 7.36 7.25 -1.62
N ALA A 149 7.95 8.44 -1.80
CA ALA A 149 8.05 9.09 -3.11
C ALA A 149 8.82 8.22 -4.11
N GLY A 150 9.92 7.58 -3.69
CA GLY A 150 10.68 6.64 -4.52
C GLY A 150 9.84 5.47 -5.04
N LEU A 151 8.97 4.89 -4.19
CA LEU A 151 8.03 3.83 -4.60
C LEU A 151 6.99 4.37 -5.58
N MET A 152 6.41 5.54 -5.32
CA MET A 152 5.46 6.17 -6.25
C MET A 152 6.10 6.44 -7.62
N PHE A 153 7.31 7.04 -7.66
CA PHE A 153 8.04 7.28 -8.90
C PHE A 153 8.47 5.99 -9.61
N ARG A 154 8.63 4.88 -8.88
CA ARG A 154 8.89 3.58 -9.50
C ARG A 154 7.64 3.06 -10.20
N MET A 155 6.49 3.08 -9.53
CA MET A 155 5.20 2.66 -10.11
C MET A 155 4.83 3.52 -11.32
N MET A 156 5.01 4.84 -11.25
CA MET A 156 4.72 5.75 -12.37
C MET A 156 5.64 5.55 -13.58
N ARG A 157 6.87 5.05 -13.38
CA ARG A 157 7.83 4.78 -14.47
C ARG A 157 7.74 3.37 -15.03
N GLU A 158 6.91 2.51 -14.44
CA GLU A 158 6.74 1.14 -14.90
C GLU A 158 5.90 1.14 -16.18
N ASN A 159 6.51 0.66 -17.27
CA ASN A 159 5.81 0.51 -18.55
C ASN A 159 5.12 -0.87 -18.57
N PRO A 160 3.78 -0.93 -18.66
CA PRO A 160 3.07 -2.20 -18.71
C PRO A 160 3.38 -2.94 -20.02
N LYS A 161 3.52 -4.27 -19.97
CA LYS A 161 3.70 -5.10 -21.17
C LYS A 161 2.49 -5.04 -22.10
N ILE A 162 1.30 -4.98 -21.51
CA ILE A 162 0.02 -4.83 -22.21
C ILE A 162 -0.51 -3.45 -21.84
N ASP A 163 -0.28 -2.49 -22.71
CA ASP A 163 -0.70 -1.10 -22.50
C ASP A 163 -2.12 -0.88 -23.05
N ASN A 164 -3.07 -0.69 -22.12
CA ASN A 164 -4.48 -0.44 -22.45
C ASN A 164 -4.75 0.99 -22.94
N LEU A 165 -3.84 1.93 -22.65
CA LEU A 165 -3.97 3.35 -23.01
C LEU A 165 -3.27 3.68 -24.33
N SER A 166 -2.45 2.77 -24.84
CA SER A 166 -1.77 2.93 -26.12
C SER A 166 -2.78 3.05 -27.27
N GLN A 167 -2.50 3.98 -28.18
CA GLN A 167 -3.18 4.07 -29.49
C GLN A 167 -2.51 3.20 -30.56
N SER A 168 -1.45 2.47 -30.20
CA SER A 168 -0.73 1.60 -31.14
C SER A 168 -1.47 0.30 -31.44
N GLY A 169 -1.14 -0.32 -32.57
CA GLY A 169 -1.75 -1.57 -33.03
C GLY A 169 -2.78 -1.35 -34.14
N VAL A 170 -3.28 -2.46 -34.66
CA VAL A 170 -4.22 -2.47 -35.79
C VAL A 170 -5.66 -2.29 -35.30
N LEU A 171 -6.41 -1.45 -36.02
CA LEU A 171 -7.80 -1.07 -35.75
C LEU A 171 -8.76 -1.59 -36.85
N ALA A 172 -8.38 -2.65 -37.55
CA ALA A 172 -9.22 -3.25 -38.58
C ALA A 172 -10.51 -3.81 -37.95
N PRO A 173 -11.64 -3.79 -38.68
CA PRO A 173 -12.87 -4.43 -38.22
C PRO A 173 -12.63 -5.89 -37.85
N ILE A 174 -13.16 -6.32 -36.71
CA ILE A 174 -13.07 -7.70 -36.23
C ILE A 174 -14.34 -8.42 -36.67
N GLU A 175 -14.19 -9.46 -37.49
CA GLU A 175 -15.28 -10.33 -37.94
C GLU A 175 -15.59 -11.38 -36.88
N GLY A 176 -14.56 -11.96 -36.25
CA GLY A 176 -14.72 -12.87 -35.09
C GLY A 176 -14.24 -14.31 -35.30
N ASN A 177 -13.34 -14.55 -36.26
CA ASN A 177 -12.65 -15.84 -36.39
C ASN A 177 -11.51 -15.92 -35.37
N ILE A 178 -11.50 -16.92 -34.50
CA ILE A 178 -10.50 -17.10 -33.44
C ILE A 178 -9.74 -18.39 -33.68
N GLN A 179 -8.40 -18.31 -33.65
CA GLN A 179 -7.53 -19.46 -33.84
C GLN A 179 -6.40 -19.51 -32.82
N LEU A 180 -6.34 -20.59 -32.05
CA LEU A 180 -5.26 -20.93 -31.14
C LEU A 180 -4.49 -22.11 -31.72
N GLN A 181 -3.17 -21.96 -31.89
CA GLN A 181 -2.29 -23.01 -32.38
C GLN A 181 -1.13 -23.24 -31.41
N HIS A 182 -1.03 -24.45 -30.89
CA HIS A 182 -0.01 -24.91 -29.95
C HIS A 182 0.19 -23.96 -28.76
N VAL A 183 -0.89 -23.38 -28.25
CA VAL A 183 -0.82 -22.36 -27.19
C VAL A 183 -0.30 -22.95 -25.89
N ARG A 184 0.74 -22.34 -25.34
CA ARG A 184 1.33 -22.65 -24.04
C ARG A 184 1.21 -21.44 -23.12
N PHE A 185 0.77 -21.68 -21.89
CA PHE A 185 0.57 -20.61 -20.91
C PHE A 185 0.70 -21.11 -19.47
N ALA A 186 1.29 -20.25 -18.62
CA ALA A 186 1.32 -20.38 -17.18
C ALA A 186 1.12 -19.00 -16.54
N TYR A 187 0.38 -18.94 -15.43
CA TYR A 187 0.20 -17.68 -14.70
C TYR A 187 1.53 -17.19 -14.08
N PRO A 188 1.76 -15.87 -13.98
CA PRO A 188 3.01 -15.32 -13.44
C PRO A 188 3.36 -15.82 -12.04
N ASN A 189 2.36 -15.97 -11.16
CA ASN A 189 2.53 -16.45 -9.78
C ASN A 189 2.79 -17.97 -9.68
N GLY A 190 2.79 -18.69 -10.82
CA GLY A 190 2.84 -20.15 -10.87
C GLY A 190 3.58 -20.69 -12.09
N MET A 191 4.66 -20.02 -12.54
CA MET A 191 5.39 -20.39 -13.76
C MET A 191 5.96 -21.82 -13.78
N LYS A 192 5.97 -22.53 -12.64
CA LYS A 192 6.35 -23.95 -12.57
C LYS A 192 5.32 -24.90 -13.18
N TYR A 193 4.05 -24.48 -13.29
CA TYR A 193 2.96 -25.32 -13.75
C TYR A 193 2.29 -24.70 -14.99
N MET A 194 2.35 -25.41 -16.11
CA MET A 194 1.67 -25.00 -17.34
C MET A 194 0.16 -25.23 -17.21
N THR A 195 -0.61 -24.16 -17.26
CA THR A 195 -2.08 -24.23 -17.29
C THR A 195 -2.58 -24.71 -18.65
N LEU A 196 -1.96 -24.23 -19.73
CA LEU A 196 -2.22 -24.70 -21.10
C LEU A 196 -0.90 -25.22 -21.69
N ASN A 197 -0.92 -26.42 -22.27
CA ASN A 197 0.28 -27.06 -22.81
C ASN A 197 0.06 -27.57 -24.25
N GLY A 198 0.04 -26.65 -25.21
CA GLY A 198 -0.09 -26.97 -26.63
C GLY A 198 -1.55 -27.05 -27.11
N LEU A 199 -2.42 -26.17 -26.60
CA LEU A 199 -3.83 -26.13 -26.98
C LEU A 199 -4.00 -25.70 -28.45
N ASN A 200 -4.81 -26.45 -29.20
CA ASN A 200 -5.31 -26.07 -30.51
C ASN A 200 -6.83 -25.88 -30.42
N LEU A 201 -7.32 -24.73 -30.86
CA LEU A 201 -8.76 -24.40 -30.88
C LEU A 201 -9.04 -23.48 -32.06
N GLU A 202 -10.14 -23.73 -32.77
CA GLU A 202 -10.61 -22.86 -33.83
C GLU A 202 -12.11 -22.60 -33.64
N ALA A 203 -12.50 -21.33 -33.70
CA ALA A 203 -13.88 -20.88 -33.68
C ALA A 203 -14.10 -19.95 -34.87
N LYS A 204 -15.00 -20.32 -35.78
CA LYS A 204 -15.30 -19.52 -36.98
C LYS A 204 -16.39 -18.51 -36.70
N TYR A 205 -16.41 -17.43 -37.50
CA TYR A 205 -17.48 -16.45 -37.43
C TYR A 205 -18.87 -17.11 -37.51
N GLY A 206 -19.77 -16.68 -36.62
CA GLY A 206 -21.13 -17.21 -36.50
C GLY A 206 -21.25 -18.56 -35.78
N GLN A 207 -20.14 -19.19 -35.39
CA GLN A 207 -20.15 -20.46 -34.67
C GLN A 207 -20.20 -20.26 -33.15
N THR A 208 -21.07 -21.01 -32.48
CA THR A 208 -21.03 -21.15 -31.03
C THR A 208 -20.14 -22.33 -30.64
N VAL A 209 -19.10 -22.09 -29.85
CA VAL A 209 -18.18 -23.12 -29.37
C VAL A 209 -18.32 -23.26 -27.86
N ALA A 210 -18.49 -24.50 -27.39
CA ALA A 210 -18.54 -24.82 -25.97
C ALA A 210 -17.25 -25.52 -25.53
N ILE A 211 -16.59 -24.98 -24.49
CA ILE A 211 -15.41 -25.59 -23.88
C ILE A 211 -15.84 -26.31 -22.61
N VAL A 212 -15.79 -27.65 -22.64
CA VAL A 212 -16.14 -28.51 -21.51
C VAL A 212 -14.91 -29.19 -20.93
N GLY A 213 -14.91 -29.45 -19.62
CA GLY A 213 -13.81 -30.13 -18.94
C GLY A 213 -13.85 -29.97 -17.43
N ALA A 214 -13.03 -30.75 -16.73
CA ALA A 214 -12.92 -30.73 -15.26
C ALA A 214 -12.55 -29.34 -14.71
N SER A 215 -12.84 -29.09 -13.43
CA SER A 215 -12.39 -27.86 -12.77
C SER A 215 -10.86 -27.73 -12.86
N GLY A 216 -10.37 -26.52 -13.11
CA GLY A 216 -8.92 -26.25 -13.22
C GLY A 216 -8.25 -26.61 -14.55
N CYS A 217 -8.96 -27.13 -15.56
CA CYS A 217 -8.35 -27.48 -16.86
C CYS A 217 -8.04 -26.29 -17.79
N GLY A 218 -8.16 -25.04 -17.31
CA GLY A 218 -7.80 -23.83 -18.08
C GLY A 218 -8.92 -23.23 -18.95
N LYS A 219 -10.20 -23.59 -18.76
CA LYS A 219 -11.33 -23.03 -19.52
C LYS A 219 -11.40 -21.50 -19.44
N SER A 220 -11.45 -20.96 -18.23
CA SER A 220 -11.45 -19.51 -18.00
C SER A 220 -10.14 -18.85 -18.44
N THR A 221 -9.04 -19.60 -18.43
CA THR A 221 -7.74 -19.13 -18.92
C THR A 221 -7.76 -18.89 -20.42
N VAL A 222 -8.44 -19.74 -21.21
CA VAL A 222 -8.62 -19.51 -22.66
C VAL A 222 -9.35 -18.19 -22.91
N ILE A 223 -10.42 -17.92 -22.14
CA ILE A 223 -11.19 -16.67 -22.25
C ILE A 223 -10.29 -15.47 -21.91
N GLN A 224 -9.55 -15.52 -20.80
CA GLN A 224 -8.62 -14.46 -20.39
C GLN A 224 -7.51 -14.18 -21.41
N LEU A 225 -7.06 -15.20 -22.15
CA LEU A 225 -6.07 -15.04 -23.23
C LEU A 225 -6.69 -14.37 -24.47
N ILE A 226 -7.94 -14.70 -24.81
CA ILE A 226 -8.68 -14.05 -25.91
C ILE A 226 -8.97 -12.57 -25.56
N GLU A 227 -9.25 -12.26 -24.30
CA GLU A 227 -9.39 -10.87 -23.80
C GLU A 227 -8.04 -10.15 -23.65
N ARG A 228 -6.93 -10.86 -23.90
CA ARG A 228 -5.56 -10.39 -23.76
C ARG A 228 -5.30 -9.77 -22.38
N PHE A 229 -5.78 -10.40 -21.30
CA PHE A 229 -5.33 -10.08 -19.94
C PHE A 229 -3.92 -10.62 -19.67
N TYR A 230 -3.54 -11.66 -20.40
CA TYR A 230 -2.20 -12.22 -20.39
C TYR A 230 -1.75 -12.51 -21.83
N ASP A 231 -0.44 -12.43 -22.07
CA ASP A 231 0.16 -12.93 -23.30
C ASP A 231 0.50 -14.41 -23.16
N ILE A 232 0.42 -15.13 -24.29
CA ILE A 232 0.86 -16.54 -24.37
C ILE A 232 2.38 -16.66 -24.22
N LEU A 233 2.84 -17.78 -23.65
CA LEU A 233 4.28 -18.09 -23.54
C LEU A 233 4.84 -18.77 -24.79
N GLY A 234 3.99 -19.43 -25.57
CA GLY A 234 4.36 -20.09 -26.82
C GLY A 234 3.15 -20.46 -27.67
N GLY A 235 3.39 -20.74 -28.95
CA GLY A 235 2.34 -20.92 -29.96
C GLY A 235 1.88 -19.59 -30.55
N THR A 236 0.70 -19.58 -31.15
CA THR A 236 0.09 -18.38 -31.73
C THR A 236 -1.39 -18.30 -31.39
N LEU A 237 -1.86 -17.09 -31.08
CA LEU A 237 -3.28 -16.78 -30.92
C LEU A 237 -3.63 -15.66 -31.91
N ARG A 238 -4.58 -15.95 -32.80
CA ARG A 238 -4.97 -15.07 -33.90
C ARG A 238 -6.47 -14.77 -33.86
N ILE A 239 -6.81 -13.54 -34.23
CA ILE A 239 -8.18 -13.10 -34.49
C ILE A 239 -8.20 -12.60 -35.93
N ASP A 240 -9.08 -13.16 -36.76
CA ASP A 240 -9.21 -12.88 -38.20
C ASP A 240 -7.87 -13.00 -38.96
N GLY A 241 -7.07 -14.00 -38.58
CA GLY A 241 -5.75 -14.25 -39.17
C GLY A 241 -4.62 -13.37 -38.65
N GLN A 242 -4.92 -12.33 -37.87
CA GLN A 242 -3.93 -11.44 -37.27
C GLN A 242 -3.54 -11.88 -35.86
N ASP A 243 -2.24 -11.82 -35.52
CA ASP A 243 -1.78 -12.08 -34.14
C ASP A 243 -2.40 -11.06 -33.17
N ILE A 244 -3.01 -11.56 -32.10
CA ILE A 244 -3.70 -10.72 -31.09
C ILE A 244 -2.80 -9.64 -30.50
N ARG A 245 -1.47 -9.86 -30.49
CA ARG A 245 -0.49 -8.91 -29.93
C ARG A 245 -0.36 -7.65 -30.78
N GLN A 246 -0.71 -7.73 -32.06
CA GLN A 246 -0.65 -6.61 -33.01
C GLN A 246 -1.93 -5.78 -33.02
N ILE A 247 -3.04 -6.33 -32.53
CA ILE A 247 -4.33 -5.63 -32.45
C ILE A 247 -4.26 -4.63 -31.28
N ASN A 248 -4.84 -3.43 -31.46
CA ASN A 248 -4.96 -2.48 -30.37
C ASN A 248 -5.84 -3.07 -29.25
N VAL A 249 -5.38 -2.99 -27.99
CA VAL A 249 -6.04 -3.66 -26.85
C VAL A 249 -7.43 -3.08 -26.57
N ARG A 250 -7.60 -1.76 -26.68
CA ARG A 250 -8.90 -1.10 -26.46
C ARG A 250 -9.88 -1.50 -27.55
N HIS A 251 -9.44 -1.51 -28.81
CA HIS A 251 -10.23 -1.95 -29.95
C HIS A 251 -10.68 -3.41 -29.80
N LEU A 252 -9.74 -4.31 -29.52
CA LEU A 252 -10.00 -5.73 -29.24
C LEU A 252 -11.09 -5.90 -28.18
N ARG A 253 -10.93 -5.28 -27.01
CA ARG A 253 -11.87 -5.43 -25.91
C ARG A 253 -13.21 -4.76 -26.16
N SER A 254 -13.26 -3.72 -27.00
CA SER A 254 -14.53 -3.10 -27.42
C SER A 254 -15.37 -4.00 -28.34
N SER A 255 -14.75 -4.99 -28.98
CA SER A 255 -15.39 -5.99 -29.83
C SER A 255 -15.75 -7.29 -29.11
N ILE A 256 -15.46 -7.40 -27.80
CA ILE A 256 -15.71 -8.60 -26.99
C ILE A 256 -16.71 -8.25 -25.88
N ALA A 257 -17.73 -9.09 -25.68
CA ALA A 257 -18.59 -9.03 -24.51
C ALA A 257 -18.31 -10.24 -23.61
N LEU A 258 -18.02 -10.00 -22.33
CA LEU A 258 -17.81 -11.04 -21.32
C LEU A 258 -18.97 -11.04 -20.33
N VAL A 259 -19.52 -12.22 -20.05
CA VAL A 259 -20.42 -12.45 -18.92
C VAL A 259 -19.69 -13.34 -17.91
N GLY A 260 -19.32 -12.74 -16.77
CA GLY A 260 -18.63 -13.45 -15.68
C GLY A 260 -19.55 -14.42 -14.94
N GLN A 261 -18.96 -15.43 -14.29
CA GLN A 261 -19.71 -16.39 -13.47
C GLN A 261 -20.42 -15.72 -12.27
N GLU A 262 -19.75 -14.73 -11.65
CA GLU A 262 -20.31 -13.88 -10.61
C GLU A 262 -20.38 -12.44 -11.14
N PRO A 263 -21.57 -11.90 -11.43
CA PRO A 263 -21.69 -10.55 -11.95
C PRO A 263 -21.34 -9.53 -10.86
N THR A 264 -20.36 -8.67 -11.13
CA THR A 264 -19.99 -7.55 -10.24
C THR A 264 -20.60 -6.25 -10.77
N LEU A 265 -21.47 -5.63 -9.98
CA LEU A 265 -22.00 -4.30 -10.26
C LEU A 265 -21.18 -3.25 -9.51
N PHE A 266 -20.93 -2.11 -10.15
CA PHE A 266 -20.35 -0.96 -9.48
C PHE A 266 -21.41 -0.27 -8.62
N ASN A 267 -20.95 0.50 -7.62
CA ASN A 267 -21.79 1.33 -6.77
C ASN A 267 -22.35 2.55 -7.54
N LEU A 268 -23.17 2.26 -8.54
CA LEU A 268 -23.82 3.17 -9.49
C LEU A 268 -25.28 2.74 -9.64
N SER A 269 -26.12 3.57 -10.28
CA SER A 269 -27.48 3.17 -10.61
C SER A 269 -27.52 2.00 -11.61
N ILE A 270 -28.66 1.30 -11.71
CA ILE A 270 -28.86 0.22 -12.70
C ILE A 270 -28.62 0.75 -14.12
N ARG A 271 -29.15 1.94 -14.42
CA ARG A 271 -28.95 2.61 -15.71
C ARG A 271 -27.47 2.80 -16.03
N GLU A 272 -26.70 3.31 -15.07
CA GLU A 272 -25.28 3.58 -15.24
C GLU A 272 -24.45 2.30 -15.35
N ASN A 273 -24.83 1.22 -14.64
CA ASN A 273 -24.22 -0.09 -14.79
C ASN A 273 -24.49 -0.70 -16.19
N ILE A 274 -25.72 -0.59 -16.71
CA ILE A 274 -26.04 -1.09 -18.07
C ILE A 274 -25.28 -0.31 -19.15
N GLY A 275 -25.16 1.01 -18.99
CA GLY A 275 -24.40 1.87 -19.90
C GLY A 275 -22.89 1.90 -19.63
N TYR A 276 -22.39 1.11 -18.67
CA TYR A 276 -21.02 1.22 -18.21
C TYR A 276 -20.03 0.84 -19.32
N GLY A 277 -19.03 1.69 -19.56
CA GLY A 277 -18.04 1.48 -20.63
C GLY A 277 -18.47 1.96 -22.02
N LEU A 278 -19.71 2.44 -22.19
CA LEU A 278 -20.18 3.06 -23.44
C LEU A 278 -20.31 4.57 -23.27
N GLU A 279 -19.97 5.32 -24.32
CA GLU A 279 -20.10 6.78 -24.33
C GLU A 279 -21.56 7.18 -24.64
N SER A 280 -22.16 7.97 -23.74
CA SER A 280 -23.46 8.66 -23.93
C SER A 280 -24.59 7.79 -24.54
N VAL A 281 -24.97 6.72 -23.84
CA VAL A 281 -26.03 5.81 -24.33
C VAL A 281 -27.43 6.40 -24.10
N PRO A 282 -28.29 6.50 -25.14
CA PRO A 282 -29.66 6.95 -25.00
C PRO A 282 -30.49 5.95 -24.18
N MET A 283 -31.43 6.47 -23.39
CA MET A 283 -32.27 5.68 -22.48
C MET A 283 -33.04 4.56 -23.20
N GLU A 284 -33.44 4.78 -24.45
CA GLU A 284 -34.17 3.77 -25.24
C GLU A 284 -33.35 2.50 -25.46
N LYS A 285 -32.04 2.64 -25.74
CA LYS A 285 -31.15 1.48 -25.89
C LYS A 285 -30.93 0.77 -24.56
N ILE A 286 -30.83 1.51 -23.46
CA ILE A 286 -30.72 0.94 -22.11
C ILE A 286 -31.97 0.10 -21.78
N LYS A 287 -33.17 0.65 -22.02
CA LYS A 287 -34.43 -0.08 -21.82
C LYS A 287 -34.56 -1.31 -22.72
N ALA A 288 -34.14 -1.20 -23.98
CA ALA A 288 -34.16 -2.33 -24.90
C ALA A 288 -33.22 -3.46 -24.44
N ALA A 289 -32.00 -3.13 -24.02
CA ALA A 289 -31.04 -4.10 -23.49
C ALA A 289 -31.53 -4.73 -22.18
N ALA A 290 -32.08 -3.94 -21.25
CA ALA A 290 -32.69 -4.43 -20.01
C ALA A 290 -33.80 -5.45 -20.29
N LYS A 291 -34.70 -5.13 -21.24
CA LYS A 291 -35.80 -6.01 -21.64
C LYS A 291 -35.31 -7.32 -22.27
N LEU A 292 -34.27 -7.27 -23.11
CA LEU A 292 -33.65 -8.48 -23.67
C LEU A 292 -33.01 -9.38 -22.60
N ALA A 293 -32.54 -8.79 -21.50
CA ALA A 293 -31.98 -9.49 -20.36
C ALA A 293 -33.02 -9.91 -19.30
N ASN A 294 -34.32 -9.73 -19.58
CA ASN A 294 -35.43 -9.96 -18.64
C ASN A 294 -35.32 -9.16 -17.33
N ILE A 295 -34.86 -7.91 -17.43
CA ILE A 295 -34.89 -6.94 -16.33
C ILE A 295 -36.13 -6.07 -16.54
N ASP A 296 -37.11 -6.19 -15.64
CA ASP A 296 -38.36 -5.41 -15.61
C ASP A 296 -38.21 -4.07 -14.87
#